data_AF-A0A7J4JP85-F1
#
_entry.id   AF-A0A7J4JP85-F1
#
_cell.length_a   1.000
_cell.length_b   1.000
_cell.length_c   1.000
_cell.angle_alpha   90.00
_cell.angle_beta   90.00
_cell.angle_gamma   90.00
#
_symmetry.space_group_name_H-M   'P 1'
#
loop_
_entity.id
_entity.type
_entity.pdbx_description
1 polymer ?
#
loop_
_entity_poly.entity_id
_entity_poly.type
_entity_poly.pdbx_seq_one_letter_code
_entity_poly.pdbx_strand_id
1 'polypeptide(L)'
;FNTTIRNCNILYFANGIYFQGAANGSVQDSNVTNNTETGVKILASNYTSLSSSYVCFNAMDIDNSGTGNTGSNDRCDSFLDWSENGRSGCERACTTLWHRLYGNVSGLITLGNSSLYPYLYNWTTSNATNVYITDYDSSPSWYQLQAIGKNTSNGSASNDFVELDIALNATSYADNINVSFSTDGSAPKETRNYTIWGKLVENVPIANSSAFNSSFKTGVLWDMSGGGSEYSNVTKQTTVWIAKVNKSATDVYGTYDFLIEIPYTLSYYQAGNNLVSLYAELE
;
A
#
# COMPACT_ATOMS: atom_id res chain seq x y z
N PHE A 1 -29.53 14.93 -19.22
CA PHE A 1 -29.74 14.43 -17.86
C PHE A 1 -28.60 14.94 -17.00
N ASN A 2 -28.87 15.81 -16.02
CA ASN A 2 -27.82 16.38 -15.19
C ASN A 2 -27.55 15.47 -13.98
N THR A 3 -26.71 14.45 -14.19
CA THR A 3 -26.41 13.42 -13.18
C THR A 3 -25.01 13.64 -12.63
N THR A 4 -24.89 13.69 -11.31
CA THR A 4 -23.60 13.81 -10.61
C THR A 4 -23.29 12.55 -9.80
N ILE A 5 -22.10 12.00 -10.01
CA ILE A 5 -21.50 10.93 -9.23
C ILE A 5 -20.31 11.54 -8.49
N ARG A 6 -20.29 11.48 -7.15
CA ARG A 6 -19.23 12.14 -6.37
C ARG A 6 -18.90 11.37 -5.09
N ASN A 7 -17.61 11.35 -4.73
CA ASN A 7 -17.11 10.71 -3.51
C ASN A 7 -17.47 9.21 -3.42
N CYS A 8 -17.47 8.53 -4.57
CA CYS A 8 -17.81 7.11 -4.64
C CYS A 8 -16.55 6.23 -4.72
N ASN A 9 -16.61 5.04 -4.13
CA ASN A 9 -15.67 3.95 -4.39
C ASN A 9 -16.39 2.87 -5.21
N ILE A 10 -15.98 2.66 -6.47
CA ILE A 10 -16.65 1.82 -7.45
C ILE A 10 -15.66 0.79 -7.98
N LEU A 11 -15.90 -0.48 -7.69
CA LEU A 11 -14.97 -1.57 -8.01
C LEU A 11 -15.68 -2.89 -8.22
N TYR A 12 -15.05 -3.77 -9.01
CA TYR A 12 -15.50 -5.14 -9.31
C TYR A 12 -16.81 -5.26 -10.10
N PHE A 13 -17.10 -4.28 -10.95
CA PHE A 13 -18.18 -4.36 -11.95
C PHE A 13 -17.63 -4.70 -13.34
N ALA A 14 -18.53 -4.98 -14.29
CA ALA A 14 -18.17 -4.98 -15.71
C ALA A 14 -17.73 -3.57 -16.13
N ASN A 15 -18.65 -2.61 -16.00
CA ASN A 15 -18.39 -1.20 -16.20
C ASN A 15 -18.61 -0.47 -14.86
N GLY A 16 -17.65 0.32 -14.40
CA GLY A 16 -17.75 1.05 -13.13
C GLY A 16 -18.82 2.13 -13.18
N ILE A 17 -18.62 3.12 -14.05
CA ILE A 17 -19.59 4.17 -14.36
C ILE A 17 -19.91 4.08 -15.85
N TYR A 18 -21.19 4.07 -16.20
CA TYR A 18 -21.61 3.98 -17.58
C TYR A 18 -22.67 5.04 -17.93
N PHE A 19 -22.26 6.05 -18.70
CA PHE A 19 -23.16 7.01 -19.33
C PHE A 19 -23.52 6.55 -20.74
N GLN A 20 -24.81 6.34 -21.01
CA GLN A 20 -25.32 5.95 -22.31
C GLN A 20 -26.44 6.89 -22.77
N GLY A 21 -26.24 7.59 -23.90
CA GLY A 21 -27.22 8.55 -24.42
C GLY A 21 -27.55 9.71 -23.48
N ALA A 22 -26.65 10.02 -22.53
CA ALA A 22 -26.83 11.05 -21.52
C ALA A 22 -26.15 12.36 -21.95
N ALA A 23 -26.48 13.47 -21.27
CA ALA A 23 -25.81 14.74 -21.53
C ALA A 23 -25.74 15.58 -20.27
N ASN A 24 -24.58 16.21 -20.03
CA ASN A 24 -24.26 16.97 -18.82
C ASN A 24 -24.10 16.09 -17.56
N GLY A 25 -23.40 14.95 -17.69
CA GLY A 25 -23.00 14.17 -16.52
C GLY A 25 -21.80 14.79 -15.79
N SER A 26 -21.59 14.47 -14.52
CA SER A 26 -20.35 14.80 -13.82
C SER A 26 -19.89 13.66 -12.91
N VAL A 27 -18.59 13.39 -12.92
CA VAL A 27 -17.91 12.46 -12.00
C VAL A 27 -16.83 13.23 -11.27
N GLN A 28 -16.90 13.27 -9.94
CA GLN A 28 -16.01 14.10 -9.12
C GLN A 28 -15.47 13.32 -7.94
N ASP A 29 -14.20 13.51 -7.59
CA ASP A 29 -13.61 12.98 -6.34
C ASP A 29 -13.90 11.47 -6.12
N SER A 30 -13.99 10.68 -7.20
CA SER A 30 -14.43 9.29 -7.14
C SER A 30 -13.31 8.33 -7.50
N ASN A 31 -13.30 7.18 -6.86
CA ASN A 31 -12.32 6.11 -7.05
C ASN A 31 -12.99 4.96 -7.82
N VAL A 32 -12.58 4.73 -9.06
CA VAL A 32 -13.17 3.75 -9.99
C VAL A 32 -12.09 2.79 -10.44
N THR A 33 -12.01 1.62 -9.81
CA THR A 33 -10.86 0.71 -9.97
C THR A 33 -11.28 -0.75 -10.08
N ASN A 34 -10.41 -1.60 -10.65
CA ASN A 34 -10.59 -3.04 -10.70
C ASN A 34 -11.92 -3.49 -11.35
N ASN A 35 -12.45 -2.72 -12.30
CA ASN A 35 -13.58 -3.15 -13.12
C ASN A 35 -13.09 -3.99 -14.29
N THR A 36 -13.85 -5.02 -14.64
CA THR A 36 -13.43 -6.09 -15.56
C THR A 36 -13.46 -5.67 -17.03
N GLU A 37 -14.19 -4.61 -17.40
CA GLU A 37 -14.19 -4.03 -18.76
C GLU A 37 -13.75 -2.57 -18.75
N THR A 38 -14.54 -1.66 -18.18
CA THR A 38 -14.25 -0.22 -18.24
C THR A 38 -14.46 0.46 -16.90
N GLY A 39 -13.58 1.39 -16.52
CA GLY A 39 -13.76 2.25 -15.35
C GLY A 39 -14.90 3.23 -15.58
N VAL A 40 -14.70 4.19 -16.46
CA VAL A 40 -15.72 5.16 -16.89
C VAL A 40 -15.97 5.02 -18.39
N LYS A 41 -17.19 4.62 -18.74
CA LYS A 41 -17.64 4.48 -20.12
C LYS A 41 -18.64 5.58 -20.47
N ILE A 42 -18.33 6.35 -21.53
CA ILE A 42 -19.13 7.45 -22.04
C ILE A 42 -19.54 7.09 -23.48
N LEU A 43 -20.67 6.40 -23.62
CA LEU A 43 -21.21 5.97 -24.91
C LEU A 43 -22.29 6.92 -25.40
N ALA A 44 -22.06 7.54 -26.57
CA ALA A 44 -23.00 8.46 -27.20
C ALA A 44 -23.54 9.53 -26.22
N SER A 45 -22.70 9.95 -25.27
CA SER A 45 -23.05 10.89 -24.21
C SER A 45 -22.16 12.12 -24.28
N ASN A 46 -22.73 13.31 -24.12
CA ASN A 46 -22.02 14.57 -24.41
C ASN A 46 -21.92 15.47 -23.18
N TYR A 47 -20.91 16.35 -23.17
CA TYR A 47 -20.72 17.35 -22.11
C TYR A 47 -20.62 16.77 -20.70
N THR A 48 -20.06 15.56 -20.58
CA THR A 48 -19.74 14.92 -19.31
C THR A 48 -18.40 15.43 -18.80
N SER A 49 -18.36 15.84 -17.53
CA SER A 49 -17.11 16.27 -16.88
C SER A 49 -16.60 15.25 -15.89
N LEU A 50 -15.31 14.94 -15.96
CA LEU A 50 -14.58 14.25 -14.91
C LEU A 50 -13.67 15.27 -14.21
N SER A 51 -13.52 15.15 -12.89
CA SER A 51 -12.55 15.97 -12.18
C SER A 51 -12.06 15.30 -10.90
N SER A 52 -10.75 15.35 -10.66
CA SER A 52 -10.10 14.81 -9.46
C SER A 52 -10.49 13.36 -9.13
N SER A 53 -10.81 12.57 -10.16
CA SER A 53 -11.21 11.17 -10.02
C SER A 53 -10.05 10.21 -10.32
N TYR A 54 -10.01 9.10 -9.60
CA TYR A 54 -9.01 8.04 -9.75
C TYR A 54 -9.63 6.91 -10.56
N VAL A 55 -9.39 6.87 -11.86
CA VAL A 55 -9.94 5.86 -12.77
C VAL A 55 -8.78 5.01 -13.26
N CYS A 56 -8.46 3.96 -12.50
CA CYS A 56 -7.23 3.20 -12.70
C CYS A 56 -7.43 1.70 -12.51
N PHE A 57 -6.55 0.91 -13.12
CA PHE A 57 -6.54 -0.55 -12.97
C PHE A 57 -7.85 -1.21 -13.39
N ASN A 58 -8.53 -0.61 -14.36
CA ASN A 58 -9.62 -1.24 -15.08
C ASN A 58 -9.04 -1.86 -16.37
N ALA A 59 -9.76 -2.78 -17.03
CA ALA A 59 -9.26 -3.27 -18.32
C ALA A 59 -9.10 -2.12 -19.35
N MET A 60 -10.01 -1.15 -19.30
CA MET A 60 -9.85 0.19 -19.86
C MET A 60 -10.30 1.21 -18.81
N ASP A 61 -9.52 2.25 -18.53
CA ASP A 61 -9.89 3.23 -17.52
C ASP A 61 -11.02 4.12 -18.04
N ILE A 62 -10.81 4.75 -19.19
CA ILE A 62 -11.78 5.69 -19.77
C ILE A 62 -12.05 5.34 -21.23
N ASP A 63 -13.31 5.05 -21.56
CA ASP A 63 -13.80 4.88 -22.93
C ASP A 63 -14.74 6.04 -23.27
N ASN A 64 -14.30 6.95 -24.12
CA ASN A 64 -15.10 8.10 -24.54
C ASN A 64 -15.42 8.07 -26.03
N SER A 65 -16.68 7.80 -26.38
CA SER A 65 -17.18 7.92 -27.76
C SER A 65 -18.12 9.12 -27.96
N GLY A 66 -18.19 9.99 -26.96
CA GLY A 66 -19.02 11.19 -26.98
C GLY A 66 -18.26 12.46 -27.33
N THR A 67 -18.98 13.57 -27.44
CA THR A 67 -18.44 14.87 -27.82
C THR A 67 -18.57 15.91 -26.70
N GLY A 68 -17.60 16.82 -26.61
CA GLY A 68 -17.60 17.89 -25.61
C GLY A 68 -17.37 17.41 -24.17
N ASN A 69 -16.93 16.17 -23.98
CA ASN A 69 -16.55 15.63 -22.67
C ASN A 69 -15.17 16.16 -22.27
N THR A 70 -14.96 16.42 -20.99
CA THR A 70 -13.74 17.07 -20.47
C THR A 70 -13.30 16.45 -19.15
N GLY A 71 -12.00 16.37 -18.90
CA GLY A 71 -11.43 15.99 -17.60
C GLY A 71 -10.53 17.08 -17.01
N SER A 72 -10.22 16.95 -15.72
CA SER A 72 -9.29 17.83 -15.00
C SER A 72 -8.72 17.17 -13.75
N ASN A 73 -7.39 17.10 -13.64
CA ASN A 73 -6.69 16.50 -12.50
C ASN A 73 -7.13 15.05 -12.21
N ASP A 74 -7.56 14.31 -13.23
CA ASP A 74 -7.91 12.90 -13.07
C ASP A 74 -6.66 12.01 -13.20
N ARG A 75 -6.78 10.75 -12.77
CA ARG A 75 -5.75 9.71 -12.95
C ARG A 75 -6.31 8.60 -13.83
N CYS A 76 -5.65 8.32 -14.95
CA CYS A 76 -5.88 7.17 -15.83
C CYS A 76 -4.64 6.92 -16.69
N ASP A 77 -4.43 5.70 -17.17
CA ASP A 77 -3.36 5.38 -18.11
C ASP A 77 -3.77 4.45 -19.26
N SER A 78 -4.97 3.88 -19.20
CA SER A 78 -5.59 3.12 -20.30
C SER A 78 -6.86 3.81 -20.78
N PHE A 79 -6.83 4.49 -21.93
CA PHE A 79 -7.98 5.28 -22.39
C PHE A 79 -8.21 5.24 -23.90
N LEU A 80 -9.46 5.49 -24.30
CA LEU A 80 -9.90 5.70 -25.67
C LEU A 80 -10.54 7.08 -25.81
N ASP A 81 -10.02 7.89 -26.75
CA ASP A 81 -10.56 9.20 -27.13
C ASP A 81 -10.82 10.15 -25.94
N TRP A 82 -9.91 10.13 -24.97
CA TRP A 82 -9.94 10.99 -23.78
C TRP A 82 -8.83 12.04 -23.82
N SER A 83 -9.12 13.25 -23.36
CA SER A 83 -8.13 14.31 -23.24
C SER A 83 -8.46 15.29 -22.12
N GLU A 84 -7.42 15.78 -21.46
CA GLU A 84 -7.50 16.77 -20.39
C GLU A 84 -6.57 17.93 -20.69
N ASN A 85 -7.08 19.16 -20.57
CA ASN A 85 -6.28 20.37 -20.74
C ASN A 85 -5.46 20.40 -22.05
N GLY A 86 -6.00 19.86 -23.14
CA GLY A 86 -5.34 19.81 -24.44
C GLY A 86 -4.28 18.72 -24.60
N ARG A 87 -4.17 17.81 -23.62
CA ARG A 87 -3.28 16.65 -23.67
C ARG A 87 -4.10 15.37 -23.80
N SER A 88 -3.62 14.43 -24.61
CA SER A 88 -4.20 13.08 -24.72
C SER A 88 -4.03 12.32 -23.39
N GLY A 89 -5.12 11.73 -22.91
CA GLY A 89 -5.19 11.04 -21.62
C GLY A 89 -5.42 11.95 -20.43
N CYS A 90 -5.39 11.35 -19.24
CA CYS A 90 -5.51 12.08 -17.99
C CYS A 90 -4.26 12.89 -17.66
N GLU A 91 -4.43 13.89 -16.80
CA GLU A 91 -3.32 14.73 -16.32
C GLU A 91 -2.23 13.91 -15.61
N ARG A 92 -2.63 12.80 -14.96
CA ARG A 92 -1.76 11.92 -14.17
C ARG A 92 -1.96 10.45 -14.57
N ALA A 93 -0.89 9.67 -14.53
CA ALA A 93 -0.92 8.24 -14.82
C ALA A 93 -1.35 7.40 -13.60
N CYS A 94 -1.78 6.16 -13.84
CA CYS A 94 -2.05 5.18 -12.78
C CYS A 94 -0.74 4.56 -12.31
N THR A 95 -0.26 5.05 -11.18
CA THR A 95 0.88 4.47 -10.49
C THR A 95 0.41 4.02 -9.11
N THR A 96 0.62 2.75 -8.77
CA THR A 96 0.47 2.28 -7.39
C THR A 96 1.74 2.61 -6.63
N LEU A 97 1.61 3.10 -5.39
CA LEU A 97 2.79 3.20 -4.52
C LEU A 97 3.30 1.79 -4.15
N TRP A 98 2.39 0.83 -4.06
CA TRP A 98 2.62 -0.44 -3.40
C TRP A 98 3.19 -1.52 -4.32
N HIS A 99 4.28 -2.15 -3.87
CA HIS A 99 4.79 -3.43 -4.35
C HIS A 99 4.30 -4.54 -3.44
N ARG A 100 3.74 -5.59 -4.03
CA ARG A 100 3.24 -6.76 -3.31
C ARG A 100 4.25 -7.89 -3.32
N LEU A 101 4.61 -8.37 -2.14
CA LEU A 101 5.51 -9.49 -1.92
C LEU A 101 4.75 -10.55 -1.11
N TYR A 102 4.74 -11.79 -1.59
CA TYR A 102 4.01 -12.88 -0.95
C TYR A 102 4.72 -14.21 -1.12
N GLY A 103 4.42 -15.16 -0.26
CA GLY A 103 4.96 -16.50 -0.37
C GLY A 103 4.77 -17.33 0.89
N ASN A 104 5.49 -18.44 0.93
CA ASN A 104 5.51 -19.35 2.07
C ASN A 104 6.79 -19.15 2.87
N VAL A 105 6.68 -19.23 4.20
CA VAL A 105 7.85 -19.12 5.08
C VAL A 105 8.19 -20.51 5.57
N SER A 106 9.32 -21.03 5.10
CA SER A 106 9.88 -22.32 5.51
C SER A 106 11.39 -22.25 5.52
N GLY A 107 12.04 -22.92 6.47
CA GLY A 107 13.50 -22.98 6.53
C GLY A 107 13.96 -24.21 7.32
N LEU A 108 15.17 -24.67 7.02
CA LEU A 108 15.85 -25.72 7.78
C LEU A 108 17.09 -25.10 8.43
N ILE A 109 17.19 -25.20 9.76
CA ILE A 109 18.35 -24.74 10.50
C ILE A 109 18.99 -25.94 11.19
N THR A 110 20.23 -26.25 10.81
CA THR A 110 21.01 -27.31 11.43
C THR A 110 21.85 -26.73 12.57
N LEU A 111 21.39 -26.89 13.82
CA LEU A 111 22.14 -26.49 15.01
C LEU A 111 22.96 -27.68 15.54
N GLY A 112 24.20 -27.78 15.08
CA GLY A 112 25.15 -28.81 15.50
C GLY A 112 25.15 -30.05 14.61
N ASN A 113 26.35 -30.47 14.18
CA ASN A 113 26.57 -31.72 13.46
C ASN A 113 27.82 -32.36 14.04
N SER A 114 27.65 -33.45 14.81
CA SER A 114 28.75 -34.30 15.23
C SER A 114 28.39 -35.76 14.99
N SER A 115 29.40 -36.58 14.73
CA SER A 115 29.26 -38.03 14.58
C SER A 115 28.84 -38.77 15.86
N LEU A 116 28.83 -38.09 17.02
CA LEU A 116 28.51 -38.66 18.33
C LEU A 116 27.12 -38.24 18.85
N TYR A 117 26.63 -37.06 18.46
CA TYR A 117 25.35 -36.50 18.90
C TYR A 117 24.67 -35.75 17.74
N PRO A 118 23.80 -36.42 16.96
CA PRO A 118 23.06 -35.80 15.88
C PRO A 118 21.78 -35.16 16.42
N TYR A 119 21.86 -34.00 17.07
CA TYR A 119 20.64 -33.26 17.39
C TYR A 119 20.16 -32.52 16.13
N LEU A 120 19.06 -33.02 15.55
CA LEU A 120 18.31 -32.40 14.47
C LEU A 120 17.14 -31.63 15.09
N TYR A 121 17.22 -30.30 15.14
CA TYR A 121 16.05 -29.48 15.43
C TYR A 121 15.39 -29.10 14.10
N ASN A 122 14.16 -29.56 13.89
CA ASN A 122 13.37 -29.16 12.72
C ASN A 122 12.55 -27.93 13.10
N TRP A 123 12.93 -26.77 12.58
CA TRP A 123 12.14 -25.57 12.75
C TRP A 123 11.04 -25.53 11.68
N THR A 124 9.79 -25.65 12.12
CA THR A 124 8.63 -25.33 11.29
C THR A 124 8.05 -24.03 11.78
N THR A 125 7.84 -23.07 10.88
CA THR A 125 7.20 -21.78 11.18
C THR A 125 5.94 -21.95 12.02
N SER A 126 5.71 -21.04 12.96
CA SER A 126 4.44 -20.91 13.66
C SER A 126 3.57 -19.86 12.94
N ASN A 127 2.29 -19.74 13.30
CA ASN A 127 1.48 -18.56 12.92
C ASN A 127 1.86 -17.29 13.71
N ALA A 128 2.83 -17.38 14.62
CA ALA A 128 3.32 -16.25 15.39
C ALA A 128 4.56 -15.59 14.74
N THR A 129 5.22 -16.25 13.79
CA THR A 129 6.33 -15.71 12.99
C THR A 129 5.97 -14.40 12.28
N ASN A 130 6.87 -13.42 12.37
CA ASN A 130 6.81 -12.17 11.62
C ASN A 130 7.78 -12.20 10.44
N VAL A 131 7.37 -11.58 9.33
CA VAL A 131 8.22 -11.25 8.17
C VAL A 131 8.41 -9.75 8.16
N TYR A 132 9.64 -9.31 7.93
CA TYR A 132 10.02 -7.90 7.92
C TYR A 132 10.66 -7.52 6.58
N ILE A 133 10.42 -6.28 6.15
CA ILE A 133 11.09 -5.68 5.02
C ILE A 133 11.57 -4.28 5.39
N THR A 134 12.80 -3.96 5.02
CA THR A 134 13.39 -2.62 5.13
C THR A 134 14.21 -2.35 3.87
N ASP A 135 14.53 -1.08 3.63
CA ASP A 135 15.59 -0.68 2.71
C ASP A 135 16.89 -1.48 2.99
N TYR A 136 17.57 -1.91 1.93
CA TYR A 136 18.74 -2.81 2.02
C TYR A 136 19.94 -2.17 2.72
N ASP A 137 20.14 -0.87 2.56
CA ASP A 137 21.28 -0.16 3.15
C ASP A 137 20.98 0.29 4.60
N SER A 138 19.77 0.05 5.08
CA SER A 138 19.41 0.27 6.48
C SER A 138 19.95 -0.83 7.40
N SER A 139 20.30 -0.45 8.62
CA SER A 139 20.73 -1.37 9.69
C SER A 139 19.78 -1.25 10.90
N PRO A 140 18.58 -1.86 10.85
CA PRO A 140 17.58 -1.69 11.91
C PRO A 140 18.03 -2.29 13.24
N SER A 141 17.93 -1.51 14.31
CA SER A 141 18.06 -1.97 15.69
C SER A 141 16.74 -2.62 16.15
N TRP A 142 16.64 -3.93 15.99
CA TRP A 142 15.41 -4.71 16.26
C TRP A 142 14.82 -4.49 17.66
N TYR A 143 15.66 -4.27 18.68
CA TYR A 143 15.21 -4.01 20.05
C TYR A 143 14.73 -2.58 20.29
N GLN A 144 14.99 -1.67 19.35
CA GLN A 144 14.65 -0.24 19.42
C GLN A 144 13.57 0.15 18.41
N LEU A 145 12.84 -0.82 17.85
CA LEU A 145 11.68 -0.54 17.02
C LEU A 145 10.52 0.03 17.85
N GLN A 146 9.79 0.95 17.21
CA GLN A 146 8.58 1.59 17.71
C GLN A 146 7.56 1.74 16.57
N ALA A 147 6.27 1.76 16.90
CA ALA A 147 5.20 2.03 15.94
C ALA A 147 5.31 3.44 15.32
N ILE A 148 5.08 3.57 14.02
CA ILE A 148 4.84 4.88 13.40
C ILE A 148 3.60 5.53 14.04
N GLY A 149 3.66 6.85 14.28
CA GLY A 149 2.64 7.58 15.04
C GLY A 149 2.82 7.46 16.56
N LYS A 150 3.95 6.91 17.01
CA LYS A 150 4.35 6.86 18.44
C LYS A 150 5.74 7.45 18.64
N ASN A 151 5.86 8.23 19.70
CA ASN A 151 7.13 8.74 20.19
C ASN A 151 7.90 7.69 21.01
N THR A 152 9.13 8.01 21.42
CA THR A 152 10.02 7.10 22.17
C THR A 152 9.51 6.68 23.54
N SER A 153 8.48 7.36 24.07
CA SER A 153 7.80 7.04 25.34
C SER A 153 6.44 6.37 25.13
N ASN A 154 6.13 5.88 23.92
CA ASN A 154 4.84 5.28 23.53
C ASN A 154 3.64 6.26 23.57
N GLY A 155 3.90 7.56 23.72
CA GLY A 155 2.91 8.61 23.51
C GLY A 155 2.60 8.76 22.03
N SER A 156 1.40 9.23 21.69
CA SER A 156 1.05 9.50 20.28
C SER A 156 1.90 10.64 19.72
N ALA A 157 2.43 10.42 18.53
CA ALA A 157 3.09 11.42 17.69
C ALA A 157 2.12 11.88 16.61
N SER A 158 2.27 13.10 16.12
CA SER A 158 1.41 13.66 15.07
C SER A 158 2.22 13.91 13.82
N ASN A 159 1.63 13.63 12.65
CA ASN A 159 2.18 13.84 11.32
C ASN A 159 3.19 12.80 10.83
N ASP A 160 3.57 11.79 11.63
CA ASP A 160 4.54 10.76 11.20
C ASP A 160 4.15 10.12 9.85
N PHE A 161 2.86 9.92 9.58
CA PHE A 161 2.40 9.35 8.31
C PHE A 161 2.61 10.29 7.12
N VAL A 162 2.37 11.59 7.31
CA VAL A 162 2.60 12.62 6.28
C VAL A 162 4.09 12.83 6.07
N GLU A 163 4.88 12.80 7.14
CA GLU A 163 6.32 12.86 7.08
C GLU A 163 6.89 11.63 6.36
N LEU A 164 6.37 10.44 6.63
CA LEU A 164 6.78 9.21 5.98
C LEU A 164 6.46 9.26 4.48
N ASP A 165 5.31 9.85 4.09
CA ASP A 165 5.01 10.13 2.68
C ASP A 165 6.06 11.05 2.03
N ILE A 166 6.50 12.09 2.73
CA ILE A 166 7.54 12.99 2.21
C ILE A 166 8.88 12.25 2.09
N ALA A 167 9.25 11.49 3.13
CA ALA A 167 10.53 10.81 3.21
C ALA A 167 10.69 9.74 2.11
N LEU A 168 9.60 9.05 1.78
CA LEU A 168 9.51 8.04 0.71
C LEU A 168 9.04 8.60 -0.64
N ASN A 169 8.94 9.92 -0.80
CA ASN A 169 8.49 10.58 -2.04
C ASN A 169 7.12 10.05 -2.54
N ALA A 170 6.21 9.76 -1.61
CA ALA A 170 4.90 9.17 -1.84
C ALA A 170 3.75 10.19 -1.84
N THR A 171 3.99 11.47 -1.56
CA THR A 171 2.94 12.50 -1.41
C THR A 171 2.03 12.65 -2.64
N SER A 172 2.54 12.39 -3.84
CA SER A 172 1.78 12.52 -5.09
C SER A 172 0.86 11.33 -5.41
N TYR A 173 0.98 10.23 -4.66
CA TYR A 173 0.21 9.00 -4.84
C TYR A 173 -1.17 9.13 -4.18
N ALA A 174 -2.20 8.61 -4.84
CA ALA A 174 -3.57 8.63 -4.30
C ALA A 174 -3.72 7.66 -3.12
N ASP A 175 -3.01 6.54 -3.23
CA ASP A 175 -2.90 5.44 -2.28
C ASP A 175 -1.68 5.60 -1.37
N ASN A 176 -1.25 6.84 -1.09
CA ASN A 176 -0.07 7.10 -0.27
C ASN A 176 -0.19 6.54 1.16
N ILE A 177 0.89 6.62 1.93
CA ILE A 177 1.01 5.98 3.25
C ILE A 177 0.05 6.63 4.23
N ASN A 178 -0.07 7.96 4.21
CA ASN A 178 -1.03 8.68 5.02
C ASN A 178 -2.46 8.20 4.78
N VAL A 179 -2.88 8.16 3.52
CA VAL A 179 -4.21 7.69 3.12
C VAL A 179 -4.39 6.21 3.46
N SER A 180 -3.36 5.37 3.36
CA SER A 180 -3.50 3.93 3.59
C SER A 180 -3.58 3.56 5.07
N PHE A 181 -2.74 4.17 5.90
CA PHE A 181 -2.58 3.77 7.31
C PHE A 181 -3.32 4.66 8.30
N SER A 182 -3.68 5.89 7.94
CA SER A 182 -4.18 6.88 8.89
C SER A 182 -5.43 7.58 8.38
N THR A 183 -6.19 8.21 9.29
CA THR A 183 -7.41 8.95 8.94
C THR A 183 -7.13 10.31 8.34
N ASP A 184 -6.09 10.99 8.81
CA ASP A 184 -5.82 12.41 8.54
C ASP A 184 -4.33 12.80 8.68
N GLY A 185 -3.44 11.83 8.89
CA GLY A 185 -2.02 12.03 9.15
C GLY A 185 -1.63 11.90 10.62
N SER A 186 -2.60 11.86 11.53
CA SER A 186 -2.35 11.87 12.98
C SER A 186 -2.67 10.55 13.67
N ALA A 187 -3.80 9.92 13.31
CA ALA A 187 -4.27 8.71 13.98
C ALA A 187 -4.31 7.50 13.03
N PRO A 188 -3.76 6.33 13.43
CA PRO A 188 -3.92 5.09 12.67
C PRO A 188 -5.40 4.71 12.48
N LYS A 189 -5.74 4.20 11.29
CA LYS A 189 -7.08 3.62 11.03
C LYS A 189 -7.30 2.30 11.79
N GLU A 190 -6.25 1.51 11.90
CA GLU A 190 -6.23 0.23 12.59
C GLU A 190 -4.84 0.01 13.18
N THR A 191 -4.76 -0.68 14.31
CA THR A 191 -3.49 -1.04 14.93
C THR A 191 -3.45 -2.49 15.36
N ARG A 192 -2.24 -3.02 15.54
CA ARG A 192 -1.99 -4.36 16.07
C ARG A 192 -0.74 -4.35 16.95
N ASN A 193 -0.75 -5.18 17.99
CA ASN A 193 0.44 -5.42 18.80
C ASN A 193 1.28 -6.54 18.18
N TYR A 194 2.60 -6.36 18.19
CA TYR A 194 3.56 -7.36 17.71
C TYR A 194 4.57 -7.68 18.81
N THR A 195 4.90 -8.96 18.95
CA THR A 195 6.08 -9.38 19.70
C THR A 195 7.20 -9.53 18.70
N ILE A 196 8.26 -8.72 18.84
CA ILE A 196 9.41 -8.66 17.94
C ILE A 196 10.65 -9.00 18.77
N TRP A 197 11.28 -10.14 18.47
CA TRP A 197 12.43 -10.67 19.23
C TRP A 197 12.16 -10.73 20.74
N GLY A 198 10.96 -11.16 21.11
CA GLY A 198 10.50 -11.26 22.50
C GLY A 198 10.07 -9.93 23.15
N LYS A 199 10.20 -8.79 22.46
CA LYS A 199 9.74 -7.48 22.95
C LYS A 199 8.36 -7.15 22.39
N LEU A 200 7.41 -6.79 23.25
CA LEU A 200 6.12 -6.26 22.83
C LEU A 200 6.28 -4.84 22.28
N VAL A 201 5.81 -4.62 21.05
CA VAL A 201 5.60 -3.31 20.44
C VAL A 201 4.10 -3.12 20.24
N GLU A 202 3.55 -2.12 20.92
CA GLU A 202 2.11 -1.88 20.96
C GLU A 202 1.66 -0.88 19.89
N ASN A 203 0.41 -1.02 19.46
CA ASN A 203 -0.28 -0.07 18.59
C ASN A 203 0.43 0.19 17.26
N VAL A 204 1.03 -0.83 16.65
CA VAL A 204 1.63 -0.73 15.31
C VAL A 204 0.52 -0.46 14.30
N PRO A 205 0.57 0.64 13.53
CA PRO A 205 -0.44 0.92 12.51
C PRO A 205 -0.39 -0.14 11.43
N ILE A 206 -1.56 -0.64 11.02
CA ILE A 206 -1.69 -1.66 9.98
C ILE A 206 -2.66 -1.26 8.88
N ALA A 207 -2.40 -1.72 7.65
CA ALA A 207 -3.27 -1.55 6.48
C ALA A 207 -3.49 -2.89 5.77
N ASN A 208 -4.59 -2.99 5.01
CA ASN A 208 -4.85 -4.15 4.14
C ASN A 208 -3.77 -4.25 3.07
N SER A 209 -3.18 -5.43 2.95
CA SER A 209 -2.25 -5.75 1.86
C SER A 209 -2.96 -6.45 0.69
N SER A 210 -4.24 -6.78 0.86
CA SER A 210 -5.07 -7.38 -0.17
C SER A 210 -6.50 -6.88 -0.09
N ALA A 211 -7.06 -6.59 -1.26
CA ALA A 211 -8.48 -6.26 -1.41
C ALA A 211 -9.38 -7.51 -1.37
N PHE A 212 -8.81 -8.71 -1.51
CA PHE A 212 -9.53 -9.98 -1.59
C PHE A 212 -9.48 -10.77 -0.29
N ASN A 213 -8.47 -10.52 0.54
CA ASN A 213 -8.34 -11.16 1.84
C ASN A 213 -7.82 -10.18 2.89
N SER A 214 -8.74 -9.72 3.76
CA SER A 214 -8.44 -8.78 4.84
C SER A 214 -7.62 -9.38 5.99
N SER A 215 -7.28 -10.68 5.96
CA SER A 215 -6.36 -11.26 6.93
C SER A 215 -4.91 -10.87 6.69
N PHE A 216 -4.55 -10.56 5.43
CA PHE A 216 -3.23 -10.05 5.09
C PHE A 216 -3.15 -8.55 5.37
N LYS A 217 -2.23 -8.20 6.27
CA LYS A 217 -2.03 -6.84 6.76
C LYS A 217 -0.54 -6.54 6.84
N THR A 218 -0.15 -5.36 6.36
CA THR A 218 1.18 -4.80 6.57
C THR A 218 1.11 -3.83 7.75
N GLY A 219 2.07 -3.89 8.65
CA GLY A 219 2.34 -2.85 9.66
C GLY A 219 3.60 -2.06 9.34
N VAL A 220 3.74 -0.88 9.95
CA VAL A 220 4.93 -0.05 9.77
C VAL A 220 5.47 0.47 11.11
N LEU A 221 6.80 0.33 11.25
CA LEU A 221 7.60 0.67 12.43
C LEU A 221 8.73 1.62 12.01
N TRP A 222 9.29 2.32 12.99
CA TRP A 222 10.55 3.05 12.85
C TRP A 222 11.57 2.62 13.89
N ASP A 223 12.85 2.78 13.55
CA ASP A 223 13.96 2.50 14.45
C ASP A 223 14.35 3.75 15.26
N MET A 224 14.10 3.71 16.56
CA MET A 224 14.42 4.80 17.48
C MET A 224 15.93 5.02 17.66
N SER A 225 16.77 4.05 17.29
CA SER A 225 18.23 4.17 17.39
C SER A 225 18.80 5.26 16.46
N GLY A 226 18.05 5.63 15.40
CA GLY A 226 18.37 6.74 14.51
C GLY A 226 18.25 8.13 15.15
N GLY A 227 17.78 8.21 16.40
CA GLY A 227 17.63 9.44 17.17
C GLY A 227 16.28 10.15 16.98
N GLY A 228 16.13 11.30 17.63
CA GLY A 228 14.86 12.03 17.72
C GLY A 228 13.93 11.52 18.83
N SER A 229 12.82 12.23 19.05
CA SER A 229 11.76 11.82 19.98
C SER A 229 10.63 11.04 19.31
N GLU A 230 10.49 11.16 17.99
CA GLU A 230 9.49 10.51 17.14
C GLU A 230 10.08 10.37 15.72
N TYR A 231 9.36 9.67 14.83
CA TYR A 231 9.75 9.61 13.42
C TYR A 231 9.72 11.01 12.81
N SER A 232 10.64 11.32 11.90
CA SER A 232 10.56 12.56 11.12
C SER A 232 11.18 12.43 9.74
N ASN A 233 10.63 13.16 8.77
CA ASN A 233 11.18 13.23 7.41
C ASN A 233 12.52 13.98 7.31
N VAL A 234 12.94 14.68 8.37
CA VAL A 234 14.23 15.36 8.45
C VAL A 234 15.33 14.36 8.81
N THR A 235 15.14 13.61 9.88
CA THR A 235 16.12 12.60 10.32
C THR A 235 16.06 11.35 9.46
N LYS A 236 14.89 11.03 8.88
CA LYS A 236 14.65 9.84 8.04
C LYS A 236 15.15 8.56 8.70
N GLN A 237 14.70 8.32 9.94
CA GLN A 237 15.04 7.08 10.64
C GLN A 237 14.65 5.85 9.82
N THR A 238 15.39 4.75 9.97
CA THR A 238 15.07 3.49 9.30
C THR A 238 13.63 3.08 9.59
N THR A 239 12.91 2.64 8.56
CA THR A 239 11.56 2.10 8.68
C THR A 239 11.57 0.60 8.44
N VAL A 240 10.75 -0.12 9.21
CA VAL A 240 10.59 -1.56 9.10
C VAL A 240 9.13 -1.87 8.85
N TRP A 241 8.86 -2.55 7.75
CA TRP A 241 7.53 -2.99 7.33
C TRP A 241 7.36 -4.44 7.77
N ILE A 242 6.23 -4.76 8.39
CA ILE A 242 6.03 -6.06 9.06
C ILE A 242 4.74 -6.73 8.59
N ALA A 243 4.79 -8.02 8.33
CA ALA A 243 3.61 -8.85 8.13
C ALA A 243 3.67 -10.04 9.07
N LYS A 244 2.51 -10.40 9.64
CA LYS A 244 2.39 -11.60 10.46
C LYS A 244 2.06 -12.79 9.55
N VAL A 245 2.75 -13.91 9.76
CA VAL A 245 2.44 -15.15 9.05
C VAL A 245 1.02 -15.61 9.38
N ASN A 246 0.24 -15.85 8.34
CA ASN A 246 -1.07 -16.48 8.38
C ASN A 246 -1.04 -17.67 7.44
N LYS A 247 -0.69 -18.85 7.97
CA LYS A 247 -0.47 -20.04 7.15
C LYS A 247 -1.67 -20.42 6.31
N SER A 248 -1.36 -20.84 5.09
CA SER A 248 -2.35 -21.41 4.17
C SER A 248 -3.56 -20.50 3.90
N ALA A 249 -3.35 -19.18 3.92
CA ALA A 249 -4.38 -18.21 3.58
C ALA A 249 -4.45 -18.01 2.07
N THR A 250 -5.67 -18.02 1.52
CA THR A 250 -5.93 -17.88 0.07
C THR A 250 -6.03 -16.41 -0.34
N ASP A 251 -5.48 -16.07 -1.49
CA ASP A 251 -5.62 -14.77 -2.17
C ASP A 251 -5.74 -14.99 -3.69
N VAL A 252 -5.81 -13.91 -4.48
CA VAL A 252 -5.99 -13.90 -5.94
C VAL A 252 -5.07 -14.85 -6.68
N TYR A 253 -3.81 -14.91 -6.24
CA TYR A 253 -2.75 -15.61 -6.98
C TYR A 253 -2.48 -17.02 -6.44
N GLY A 254 -3.14 -17.45 -5.36
CA GLY A 254 -2.88 -18.75 -4.73
C GLY A 254 -3.01 -18.76 -3.21
N THR A 255 -2.30 -19.68 -2.57
CA THR A 255 -2.28 -19.86 -1.12
C THR A 255 -0.89 -19.56 -0.59
N TYR A 256 -0.81 -18.66 0.40
CA TYR A 256 0.44 -18.14 0.94
C TYR A 256 0.44 -18.14 2.47
N ASP A 257 1.63 -18.11 3.04
CA ASP A 257 1.81 -17.88 4.48
C ASP A 257 1.87 -16.39 4.81
N PHE A 258 2.32 -15.54 3.90
CA PHE A 258 2.32 -14.09 4.09
C PHE A 258 2.09 -13.36 2.77
N LEU A 259 1.59 -12.14 2.91
CA LEU A 259 1.51 -11.13 1.86
C LEU A 259 1.77 -9.79 2.55
N ILE A 260 2.76 -9.06 2.06
CA ILE A 260 3.16 -7.74 2.52
C ILE A 260 3.19 -6.79 1.33
N GLU A 261 2.58 -5.63 1.50
CA GLU A 261 2.68 -4.50 0.57
C GLU A 261 3.59 -3.42 1.16
N ILE A 262 4.60 -3.02 0.38
CA ILE A 262 5.56 -1.97 0.74
C ILE A 262 5.58 -0.89 -0.36
N PRO A 263 5.94 0.37 -0.05
CA PRO A 263 6.16 1.36 -1.09
C PRO A 263 7.32 0.92 -1.99
N TYR A 264 7.17 0.98 -3.32
CA TYR A 264 8.27 0.66 -4.23
C TYR A 264 9.46 1.61 -4.01
N THR A 265 9.20 2.82 -3.51
CA THR A 265 10.21 3.81 -3.18
C THR A 265 11.03 3.45 -1.94
N LEU A 266 10.64 2.44 -1.17
CA LEU A 266 11.40 1.94 -0.02
C LEU A 266 12.82 1.51 -0.41
N SER A 267 13.03 1.04 -1.64
CA SER A 267 14.37 0.68 -2.10
C SER A 267 15.30 1.87 -2.31
N TYR A 268 14.80 3.10 -2.27
CA TYR A 268 15.60 4.33 -2.43
C TYR A 268 15.62 5.16 -1.14
N TYR A 269 15.20 4.57 -0.01
CA TYR A 269 14.95 5.30 1.21
C TYR A 269 16.24 5.77 1.86
N GLN A 270 17.24 4.88 1.91
CA GLN A 270 18.62 5.23 2.26
C GLN A 270 19.48 5.30 1.00
N ALA A 271 20.55 6.09 1.08
CA ALA A 271 21.48 6.22 -0.05
C ALA A 271 22.33 4.95 -0.17
N GLY A 272 22.38 4.38 -1.37
CA GLY A 272 23.18 3.20 -1.65
C GLY A 272 22.63 2.40 -2.82
N ASN A 273 22.21 1.18 -2.54
CA ASN A 273 21.66 0.20 -3.46
C ASN A 273 20.14 0.35 -3.55
N ASN A 274 19.60 0.22 -4.76
CA ASN A 274 18.16 0.25 -4.99
C ASN A 274 17.52 -1.13 -4.70
N LEU A 275 17.61 -1.60 -3.45
CA LEU A 275 17.17 -2.92 -3.01
C LEU A 275 16.43 -2.86 -1.67
N VAL A 276 15.70 -3.92 -1.36
CA VAL A 276 15.11 -4.15 -0.03
C VAL A 276 15.63 -5.46 0.55
N SER A 277 15.76 -5.52 1.87
CA SER A 277 16.11 -6.71 2.63
C SER A 277 14.86 -7.33 3.25
N LEU A 278 14.70 -8.65 3.09
CA LEU A 278 13.64 -9.43 3.74
C LEU A 278 14.23 -10.23 4.90
N TYR A 279 13.57 -10.16 6.06
CA TYR A 279 13.91 -10.93 7.25
C TYR A 279 12.71 -11.76 7.69
N ALA A 280 12.94 -12.95 8.22
CA ALA A 280 11.92 -13.77 8.85
C ALA A 280 12.36 -14.09 10.28
N GLU A 281 11.46 -13.90 11.24
CA GLU A 281 11.71 -14.25 12.64
C GLU A 281 11.73 -15.75 12.83
N LEU A 282 12.68 -16.22 13.63
CA LEU A 282 12.77 -17.63 14.04
C LEU A 282 12.27 -17.70 15.47
N GLU A 283 11.14 -18.38 15.67
CA GLU A 283 10.57 -18.67 16.99
C GLU A 283 10.75 -20.13 17.39
#